data_AF-A0A4Q5T3K9-F1
#
_entry.id   AF-A0A4Q5T3K9-F1
#
_cell.length_a   1.000
_cell.length_b   1.000
_cell.length_c   1.000
_cell.angle_alpha   90.00
_cell.angle_beta   90.00
_cell.angle_gamma   90.00
#
_symmetry.space_group_name_H-M   'P 1'
#
loop_
_entity.id
_entity.type
_entity.pdbx_description
1 polymer ?
#
loop_
_entity_poly.entity_id
_entity_poly.type
_entity_poly.pdbx_seq_one_letter_code
_entity_poly.pdbx_strand_id
1 'polypeptide(L)'
;MDSLKKILGFVWMLLAPIVIILLIGGAVSNIGKGTKDFNQPIPWIIIIGIFTPIAIGLFIFGWYCIKGEYRKLPASSAEVKG
;
A
#
# COMPACT_ATOMS: atom_id res chain seq x y z
N MET A 1 18.65 -0.53 -16.37
CA MET A 1 17.46 -1.14 -15.71
C MET A 1 16.98 -0.18 -14.65
N ASP A 2 16.29 0.91 -15.00
CA ASP A 2 16.27 2.04 -14.07
C ASP A 2 14.94 2.81 -14.03
N SER A 3 14.25 2.99 -15.15
CA SER A 3 13.07 3.85 -15.17
C SER A 3 11.79 3.12 -14.76
N LEU A 4 11.53 1.91 -15.28
CA LEU A 4 10.27 1.20 -15.01
C LEU A 4 10.08 0.89 -13.52
N LYS A 5 11.10 0.34 -12.85
CA LYS A 5 11.04 0.02 -11.40
C LYS A 5 10.89 1.29 -10.55
N LYS A 6 11.54 2.40 -10.93
CA LYS A 6 11.40 3.69 -10.25
C LYS A 6 10.00 4.28 -10.46
N ILE A 7 9.47 4.24 -11.69
CA ILE A 7 8.10 4.68 -12.01
C ILE A 7 7.10 3.86 -11.20
N LEU A 8 7.23 2.52 -11.17
CA LEU A 8 6.39 1.66 -10.34
C LEU A 8 6.52 2.03 -8.86
N GLY A 9 7.72 2.33 -8.36
CA GLY A 9 7.92 2.80 -6.99
C GLY A 9 7.13 4.06 -6.67
N PHE A 10 7.19 5.08 -7.54
CA PHE A 10 6.38 6.29 -7.41
C PHE A 10 4.88 6.01 -7.47
N VAL A 11 4.44 5.14 -8.39
CA VAL A 11 3.03 4.74 -8.51
C VAL A 11 2.55 4.10 -7.20
N TRP A 12 3.28 3.13 -6.65
CA TRP A 12 2.90 2.45 -5.41
C TRP A 12 2.90 3.38 -4.20
N MET A 13 3.87 4.28 -4.11
CA MET A 13 3.94 5.28 -3.04
C MET A 13 2.80 6.30 -3.09
N LEU A 14 2.30 6.65 -4.28
CA LEU A 14 1.17 7.57 -4.42
C LEU A 14 -0.17 6.84 -4.21
N LEU A 15 -0.28 5.62 -4.73
CA LEU A 15 -1.51 4.82 -4.67
C LEU A 15 -1.84 4.40 -3.24
N ALA A 16 -0.83 4.07 -2.42
CA ALA A 16 -1.00 3.71 -1.01
C ALA A 16 -1.79 4.77 -0.19
N PRO A 17 -1.36 6.04 -0.09
CA PRO A 17 -2.10 7.06 0.64
C PRO A 17 -3.45 7.40 -0.02
N ILE A 18 -3.54 7.40 -1.36
CA ILE A 18 -4.80 7.65 -2.07
C ILE A 18 -5.87 6.63 -1.66
N VAL A 19 -5.53 5.34 -1.67
CA VAL A 19 -6.48 4.27 -1.30
C VAL A 19 -6.94 4.44 0.15
N ILE A 20 -6.04 4.77 1.07
CA ILE A 20 -6.40 4.98 2.49
C ILE A 20 -7.33 6.18 2.66
N ILE A 21 -7.07 7.29 1.97
CA ILE A 21 -7.94 8.46 1.98
C ILE A 21 -9.35 8.12 1.45
N LEU A 22 -9.42 7.37 0.35
CA LEU A 22 -10.70 6.93 -0.23
C LEU A 22 -11.47 6.00 0.71
N LEU A 23 -10.78 5.07 1.38
CA LEU A 23 -11.41 4.16 2.35
C LEU A 23 -11.94 4.91 3.58
N ILE A 24 -11.17 5.84 4.13
CA ILE A 24 -11.61 6.66 5.27
C ILE A 24 -12.78 7.57 4.86
N GLY A 25 -12.68 8.24 3.71
CA GLY A 25 -13.77 9.07 3.19
C GLY A 25 -15.03 8.27 2.91
N GLY A 26 -14.89 7.04 2.40
CA GLY A 26 -15.97 6.07 2.26
C GLY A 26 -16.61 5.71 3.59
N ALA A 27 -15.82 5.40 4.62
CA ALA A 27 -16.32 5.06 5.95
C ALA A 27 -17.11 6.23 6.56
N VAL A 28 -16.55 7.45 6.53
CA VAL A 28 -17.22 8.66 7.03
C VAL A 28 -18.51 8.94 6.27
N SER A 29 -18.54 8.69 4.96
CA SER A 29 -19.73 8.96 4.14
C SER A 29 -20.81 7.87 4.25
N ASN A 30 -20.49 6.62 4.56
CA ASN A 30 -21.47 5.53 4.53
C ASN A 30 -21.96 5.09 5.91
N ILE A 31 -21.14 5.23 6.96
CA ILE A 31 -21.53 4.83 8.31
C ILE A 31 -22.73 5.68 8.77
N GLY A 32 -23.80 5.01 9.20
CA GLY A 32 -25.01 5.66 9.73
C GLY A 32 -25.97 6.23 8.68
N LYS A 33 -25.68 6.17 7.36
CA LYS A 33 -26.56 6.72 6.31
C LYS A 33 -27.63 5.75 5.78
N GLY A 34 -27.94 4.67 6.49
CA GLY A 34 -29.03 3.77 6.14
C GLY A 34 -28.96 2.42 6.85
N THR A 35 -29.85 1.50 6.49
CA THR A 35 -30.08 0.22 7.19
C THR A 35 -29.33 -0.97 6.63
N LYS A 36 -28.58 -0.82 5.54
CA LYS A 36 -27.78 -1.90 4.94
C LYS A 36 -26.56 -2.22 5.80
N ASP A 37 -26.10 -3.48 5.76
CA ASP A 37 -24.95 -3.95 6.53
C ASP A 37 -23.67 -3.14 6.26
N PHE A 38 -23.48 -2.62 5.04
CA PHE A 38 -22.34 -1.77 4.68
C PHE A 38 -22.35 -0.37 5.33
N ASN A 39 -23.46 0.03 5.95
CA ASN A 39 -23.54 1.28 6.72
C ASN A 39 -23.22 1.07 8.21
N GLN A 40 -22.96 -0.18 8.61
CA GLN A 40 -22.44 -0.49 9.94
C GLN A 40 -20.93 -0.20 10.02
N PRO A 41 -20.41 0.15 11.20
CA PRO A 41 -18.99 0.46 11.34
C PRO A 41 -18.07 -0.77 11.20
N ILE A 42 -18.54 -1.97 11.56
CA ILE A 42 -17.70 -3.18 11.62
C ILE A 42 -17.07 -3.53 10.25
N PRO A 43 -17.81 -3.61 9.14
CA PRO A 43 -17.20 -3.88 7.83
C PRO A 43 -16.10 -2.90 7.43
N TRP A 44 -16.30 -1.60 7.68
CA TRP A 44 -15.31 -0.57 7.37
C TRP A 44 -14.04 -0.72 8.21
N ILE A 45 -14.17 -1.02 9.50
CA ILE A 45 -13.03 -1.25 10.40
C ILE A 45 -12.19 -2.43 9.92
N ILE A 46 -12.83 -3.53 9.49
CA ILE A 46 -12.13 -4.71 8.97
C ILE A 46 -11.39 -4.37 7.67
N ILE A 47 -12.06 -3.70 6.72
CA ILE A 47 -11.46 -3.32 5.44
C ILE A 47 -10.27 -2.39 5.67
N ILE A 48 -10.45 -1.29 6.42
CA ILE A 48 -9.37 -0.34 6.72
C ILE A 48 -8.24 -1.05 7.46
N GLY A 49 -8.56 -1.91 8.42
CA GLY A 49 -7.59 -2.68 9.20
C GLY A 49 -6.71 -3.60 8.36
N ILE A 50 -7.25 -4.24 7.32
CA ILE A 50 -6.50 -5.11 6.40
C ILE A 50 -5.71 -4.28 5.38
N PHE A 51 -6.33 -3.25 4.78
CA PHE A 51 -5.70 -2.47 3.72
C PHE A 51 -4.59 -1.53 4.22
N THR A 52 -4.65 -1.08 5.48
CA THR A 52 -3.62 -0.19 6.07
C THR A 52 -2.23 -0.82 6.09
N PRO A 53 -1.98 -2.01 6.68
CA PRO A 53 -0.66 -2.63 6.67
C PRO A 53 -0.19 -2.98 5.25
N ILE A 54 -1.10 -3.34 4.35
CA ILE A 54 -0.78 -3.58 2.93
C ILE A 54 -0.30 -2.28 2.25
N ALA A 55 -1.00 -1.16 2.45
CA ALA A 55 -0.63 0.15 1.92
C ALA A 55 0.73 0.61 2.47
N ILE A 56 1.00 0.40 3.77
CA ILE A 56 2.31 0.66 4.38
C ILE A 56 3.41 -0.16 3.71
N GLY A 57 3.18 -1.46 3.51
CA GLY A 57 4.12 -2.34 2.82
C GLY A 57 4.43 -1.89 1.38
N LEU A 58 3.39 -1.52 0.62
CA LEU A 58 3.55 -1.00 -0.74
C LEU A 58 4.28 0.35 -0.78
N PHE A 59 4.03 1.23 0.19
CA PHE A 59 4.74 2.49 0.31
C PHE A 59 6.23 2.28 0.58
N ILE A 60 6.57 1.42 1.54
CA ILE A 60 7.96 1.05 1.87
C ILE A 60 8.65 0.38 0.68
N PHE A 61 7.94 -0.53 -0.01
CA PHE A 61 8.44 -1.17 -1.22
C PHE A 61 8.78 -0.13 -2.30
N GLY A 62 7.87 0.80 -2.58
CA GLY A 62 8.10 1.86 -3.56
C GLY A 62 9.27 2.78 -3.18
N TRP A 63 9.43 3.07 -1.89
CA TRP A 63 10.58 3.83 -1.37
C TRP A 63 11.92 3.12 -1.66
N TYR A 64 12.00 1.81 -1.44
CA TYR A 64 13.20 1.03 -1.78
C TYR A 64 13.44 0.93 -3.29
N CYS A 65 12.39 0.91 -4.12
CA CYS A 65 12.54 1.01 -5.58
C CYS A 65 13.17 2.32 -6.02
N ILE A 66 12.80 3.45 -5.38
CA ILE A 66 13.36 4.78 -5.69
C ILE A 66 14.83 4.86 -5.26
N LYS A 67 15.17 4.34 -4.06
CA LYS A 67 16.55 4.26 -3.55
C LYS A 67 17.46 3.38 -4.39
N GLY A 68 16.91 2.48 -5.22
CA GLY A 68 17.68 1.59 -6.07
C GLY A 68 18.19 0.34 -5.36
N GLU A 69 17.66 0.02 -4.18
CA GLU A 69 18.01 -1.20 -3.43
C GLU A 69 17.71 -2.48 -4.23
N TYR A 70 16.76 -2.42 -5.16
CA TYR A 70 16.41 -3.54 -6.07
C TYR A 70 17.16 -3.53 -7.41
N ARG A 71 18.27 -2.78 -7.50
CA ARG A 71 19.08 -2.67 -8.74
C ARG A 71 19.79 -3.98 -9.07
N LYS A 72 20.36 -4.65 -8.08
CA LYS A 72 21.01 -5.96 -8.22
C LYS A 72 20.51 -6.88 -7.11
N LEU A 73 19.68 -7.86 -7.48
CA LEU A 73 19.34 -8.94 -6.55
C LEU A 73 20.56 -9.88 -6.48
N PRO A 74 20.95 -10.34 -5.28
CA PRO A 74 22.04 -11.31 -5.14
C PRO A 74 21.70 -12.56 -5.96
N ALA A 75 22.64 -12.98 -6.81
CA ALA A 75 22.44 -14.13 -7.68
C ALA A 75 22.63 -15.46 -6.94
N SER A 76 23.22 -15.41 -5.74
CA SER A 76 23.38 -16.56 -4.85
C SER A 76 23.37 -16.11 -3.39
N SER A 77 22.98 -17.01 -2.49
CA SER A 77 23.00 -16.78 -1.04
C SER A 77 24.41 -16.51 -0.48
N ALA A 78 25.46 -16.83 -1.24
CA ALA A 78 26.85 -16.53 -0.88
C ALA A 78 27.16 -15.03 -0.98
N GLU A 79 26.52 -14.29 -1.88
CA GLU A 79 26.71 -12.84 -2.05
C GLU A 79 26.06 -12.00 -0.93
N VAL A 80 25.16 -12.58 -0.14
CA VAL A 80 24.46 -11.89 0.98
C VAL A 80 25.29 -11.91 2.27
N LYS A 81 26.29 -12.80 2.38
CA LYS A 81 27.08 -13.04 3.59
C LYS A 81 28.50 -12.43 3.56
N GLY A 82 28.82 -11.63 2.53
CA GLY A 82 30.11 -10.92 2.40
C GLY A 82 30.02 -9.48 2.85
#